data_AF-A0A2U3L6Y0-F1
#
_entry.id   AF-A0A2U3L6Y0-F1
#
_cell.length_a   1.000
_cell.length_b   1.000
_cell.length_c   1.000
_cell.angle_alpha   90.00
_cell.angle_beta   90.00
_cell.angle_gamma   90.00
#
_symmetry.space_group_name_H-M   'P 1'
#
loop_
_entity.id
_entity.type
_entity.pdbx_description
1 polymer ?
#
loop_
_entity_poly.entity_id
_entity_poly.type
_entity_poly.pdbx_seq_one_letter_code
_entity_poly.pdbx_strand_id
1 'polypeptide(L)'
;MESHVKILGILHIVLGSLGVLGALIVLMVFGGIAGIVGMSDHVGDAAAAVPILGGIGGILFIVILAISLPGLIGGIGLLKFASWSRILVIVISVLDLLNVPFGTALGVYGLWVLTKPETEALLSGRRYQAAGF
;
A
#
# COMPACT_ATOMS: atom_id res chain seq x y z
N MET A 1 -2.68 22.90 5.10
CA MET A 1 -2.00 21.92 4.21
C MET A 1 -1.28 20.83 4.99
N GLU A 2 -0.64 21.16 6.12
CA GLU A 2 -0.06 20.17 7.05
C GLU A 2 -1.05 19.06 7.46
N SER A 3 -2.29 19.41 7.85
CA SER A 3 -3.30 18.43 8.23
C SER A 3 -3.70 17.51 7.07
N HIS A 4 -3.79 18.04 5.84
CA HIS A 4 -4.14 17.25 4.65
C HIS A 4 -3.03 16.24 4.31
N VAL A 5 -1.77 16.66 4.42
CA VAL A 5 -0.59 15.80 4.29
C VAL A 5 -0.59 14.68 5.34
N LYS A 6 -0.87 15.01 6.59
CA LYS A 6 -0.99 14.01 7.67
C LYS A 6 -2.13 13.04 7.42
N ILE A 7 -3.31 13.52 7.03
CA ILE A 7 -4.47 12.68 6.70
C ILE A 7 -4.14 11.73 5.55
N LEU A 8 -3.50 12.22 4.48
CA LEU A 8 -3.09 11.39 3.34
C LEU A 8 -2.10 10.29 3.77
N GLY A 9 -1.11 10.65 4.59
CA GLY A 9 -0.12 9.71 5.11
C GLY A 9 -0.75 8.63 6.00
N ILE A 10 -1.66 9.01 6.89
CA ILE A 10 -2.43 8.08 7.72
C ILE A 10 -3.26 7.14 6.83
N LEU A 11 -3.92 7.68 5.81
CA LEU A 11 -4.80 6.89 4.94
C LEU A 11 -4.01 5.84 4.13
N HIS A 12 -2.80 6.19 3.66
CA HIS A 12 -1.86 5.24 3.07
C HIS A 12 -1.38 4.17 4.07
N ILE A 13 -1.09 4.54 5.32
CA ILE A 13 -0.69 3.59 6.36
C ILE A 13 -1.84 2.63 6.69
N VAL A 14 -3.07 3.15 6.84
CA VAL A 14 -4.25 2.35 7.12
C VAL A 14 -4.51 1.38 5.97
N LEU A 15 -4.54 1.85 4.72
CA LEU A 15 -4.76 0.99 3.55
C LEU A 15 -3.64 -0.03 3.37
N GLY A 16 -2.37 0.38 3.54
CA GLY A 16 -1.24 -0.54 3.50
C GLY A 16 -1.31 -1.59 4.61
N SER A 17 -1.69 -1.20 5.83
CA SER A 17 -1.86 -2.15 6.94
C SER A 17 -3.02 -3.12 6.70
N LEU A 18 -4.11 -2.65 6.07
CA LEU A 18 -5.24 -3.49 5.68
C LEU A 18 -4.83 -4.47 4.56
N GLY A 19 -4.01 -4.02 3.62
CA GLY A 19 -3.42 -4.86 2.56
C GLY A 19 -2.51 -5.95 3.13
N VAL A 20 -1.64 -5.61 4.07
CA VAL A 20 -0.79 -6.57 4.79
C VAL A 20 -1.65 -7.58 5.57
N LEU A 21 -2.70 -7.11 6.25
CA LEU A 21 -3.63 -7.99 6.95
C LEU A 21 -4.34 -8.94 5.97
N GLY A 22 -4.80 -8.44 4.82
CA GLY A 22 -5.37 -9.25 3.75
C GLY A 22 -4.39 -10.29 3.22
N ALA A 23 -3.13 -9.92 3.02
CA ALA A 23 -2.07 -10.84 2.61
C ALA A 23 -1.88 -11.96 3.64
N LEU A 24 -1.85 -11.63 4.94
CA LEU A 24 -1.75 -12.63 6.02
C LEU A 24 -2.96 -13.57 6.05
N ILE A 25 -4.17 -13.05 5.84
CA ILE A 25 -5.38 -13.88 5.75
C ILE A 25 -5.29 -14.84 4.56
N VAL A 26 -4.88 -14.35 3.38
CA VAL A 26 -4.68 -15.19 2.20
C VAL A 26 -3.64 -16.27 2.47
N LEU A 27 -2.51 -15.92 3.08
CA LEU A 27 -1.47 -16.88 3.44
C LEU A 27 -1.97 -17.92 4.44
N MET A 28 -2.74 -17.51 5.45
CA MET A 28 -3.30 -18.40 6.47
C MET A 28 -4.35 -19.34 5.89
N VAL A 29 -5.21 -18.85 5.00
CA VAL A 29 -6.24 -19.65 4.33
C VAL A 29 -5.61 -20.63 3.35
N PHE A 30 -4.81 -20.16 2.39
CA PHE A 30 -4.18 -21.02 1.38
C PHE A 30 -3.14 -21.96 2.01
N GLY A 31 -2.33 -21.47 2.94
CA GLY A 31 -1.35 -22.27 3.67
C GLY A 31 -2.02 -23.27 4.63
N GLY A 32 -3.10 -22.89 5.29
CA GLY A 32 -3.89 -23.77 6.15
C GLY A 32 -4.58 -24.89 5.36
N ILE A 33 -5.21 -24.56 4.23
CA ILE A 33 -5.81 -25.55 3.32
C ILE A 33 -4.73 -26.48 2.76
N ALA A 34 -3.60 -25.95 2.31
CA ALA A 34 -2.48 -26.76 1.84
C ALA A 34 -1.94 -27.70 2.94
N GLY A 35 -1.86 -27.22 4.19
CA GLY A 35 -1.46 -28.04 5.32
C GLY A 35 -2.43 -29.18 5.62
N ILE A 36 -3.74 -28.93 5.59
CA ILE A 36 -4.78 -29.95 5.82
C ILE A 36 -4.80 -30.98 4.68
N VAL A 37 -4.71 -30.53 3.43
CA VAL A 37 -4.66 -31.42 2.24
C VAL A 37 -3.40 -32.28 2.28
N GLY A 38 -2.26 -31.74 2.72
CA GLY A 38 -1.01 -32.48 2.87
C GLY A 38 -1.04 -33.55 3.96
N MET A 39 -1.94 -33.45 4.94
CA MET A 39 -2.16 -34.47 5.98
C MET A 39 -3.21 -35.53 5.58
N SER A 40 -3.86 -35.35 4.43
CA SER A 40 -4.88 -36.29 3.94
C SER A 40 -4.22 -37.49 3.26
N ASP A 41 -4.65 -38.72 3.57
CA ASP A 41 -4.13 -39.98 2.97
C ASP A 41 -4.46 -40.16 1.47
N HIS A 42 -4.88 -39.10 0.77
CA HIS A 42 -5.14 -39.10 -0.67
C HIS A 42 -3.82 -38.90 -1.44
N VAL A 43 -2.95 -39.92 -1.38
CA VAL A 43 -1.54 -39.91 -1.84
C VAL A 43 -1.36 -39.50 -3.32
N GLY A 44 -2.40 -39.63 -4.17
CA GLY A 44 -2.34 -39.27 -5.60
C GLY A 44 -2.60 -37.79 -5.89
N ASP A 45 -3.73 -37.25 -5.42
CA ASP A 45 -4.16 -35.87 -5.74
C ASP A 45 -3.59 -34.83 -4.77
N ALA A 46 -3.31 -35.20 -3.51
CA ALA A 46 -2.78 -34.30 -2.50
C ALA A 46 -1.33 -33.86 -2.79
N ALA A 47 -0.51 -34.76 -3.36
CA ALA A 47 0.90 -34.49 -3.65
C ALA A 47 1.10 -33.36 -4.69
N ALA A 48 0.17 -33.22 -5.65
CA ALA A 48 0.17 -32.13 -6.62
C ALA A 48 -0.57 -30.88 -6.10
N ALA A 49 -1.65 -31.06 -5.32
CA ALA A 49 -2.47 -29.95 -4.83
C ALA A 49 -1.75 -29.04 -3.82
N VAL A 50 -0.94 -29.60 -2.92
CA VAL A 50 -0.21 -28.85 -1.88
C VAL A 50 0.75 -27.79 -2.43
N PRO A 51 1.69 -28.10 -3.35
CA PRO A 51 2.60 -27.10 -3.91
C PRO A 51 1.88 -26.08 -4.80
N ILE A 52 0.78 -26.45 -5.46
CA ILE A 52 -0.03 -25.51 -6.27
C ILE A 52 -0.75 -24.51 -5.36
N LEU A 53 -1.44 -24.99 -4.32
CA LEU A 53 -2.13 -24.13 -3.35
C LEU A 53 -1.16 -23.23 -2.59
N GLY A 54 -0.04 -23.79 -2.11
CA GLY A 54 1.01 -23.04 -1.44
C GLY A 54 1.70 -22.04 -2.38
N GLY A 55 1.94 -22.42 -3.64
CA GLY A 55 2.54 -21.55 -4.65
C GLY A 55 1.64 -20.37 -5.01
N ILE A 56 0.35 -20.60 -5.27
CA ILE A 56 -0.62 -19.53 -5.54
C ILE A 56 -0.76 -18.60 -4.33
N GLY A 57 -0.93 -19.15 -3.12
CA GLY A 57 -1.01 -18.38 -1.89
C GLY A 57 0.24 -17.53 -1.63
N GLY A 58 1.42 -18.11 -1.86
CA GLY A 58 2.70 -17.42 -1.73
C GLY A 58 2.91 -16.31 -2.76
N ILE A 59 2.57 -16.55 -4.03
CA ILE A 59 2.64 -15.53 -5.08
C ILE A 59 1.69 -14.36 -4.76
N LEU A 60 0.44 -14.67 -4.40
CA LEU A 60 -0.54 -13.64 -4.01
C LEU A 60 -0.04 -12.83 -2.81
N PHE A 61 0.52 -13.49 -1.79
CA PHE A 61 1.10 -12.83 -0.63
C PHE A 61 2.23 -11.86 -1.01
N ILE A 62 3.16 -12.29 -1.86
CA ILE A 62 4.28 -11.46 -2.33
C ILE A 62 3.78 -10.27 -3.14
N VAL A 63 2.83 -10.48 -4.05
CA VAL A 63 2.27 -9.41 -4.89
C VAL A 63 1.55 -8.36 -4.03
N ILE A 64 0.72 -8.80 -3.08
CA ILE A 64 0.01 -7.88 -2.18
C ILE A 64 0.99 -7.09 -1.31
N LEU A 65 2.05 -7.75 -0.80
CA LEU A 65 3.11 -7.06 -0.05
C LEU A 65 3.88 -6.05 -0.90
N ALA A 66 4.23 -6.42 -2.14
CA ALA A 66 4.96 -5.54 -3.04
C ALA A 66 4.17 -4.26 -3.38
N ILE A 67 2.84 -4.31 -3.38
CA ILE A 67 1.97 -3.15 -3.59
C ILE A 67 1.72 -2.39 -2.27
N SER A 68 1.62 -3.08 -1.13
CA SER A 68 1.32 -2.47 0.17
C SER A 68 2.53 -1.75 0.81
N LEU A 69 3.74 -2.29 0.62
CA LEU A 69 4.98 -1.75 1.19
C LEU A 69 5.30 -0.32 0.71
N PRO A 70 5.25 -0.01 -0.60
CA PRO A 70 5.44 1.36 -1.09
C PRO A 70 4.45 2.34 -0.45
N GLY A 71 3.18 1.96 -0.31
CA GLY A 71 2.15 2.78 0.33
C GLY A 71 2.48 3.11 1.78
N LEU A 72 2.91 2.11 2.56
CA LEU A 72 3.39 2.30 3.94
C LEU A 72 4.60 3.22 4.03
N ILE A 73 5.61 3.00 3.19
CA ILE A 73 6.85 3.80 3.16
C ILE A 73 6.53 5.25 2.77
N GLY A 74 5.69 5.44 1.75
CA GLY A 74 5.22 6.75 1.32
C GLY A 74 4.43 7.48 2.40
N GLY A 75 3.53 6.79 3.10
CA GLY A 75 2.74 7.34 4.20
C GLY A 75 3.59 7.77 5.40
N ILE A 76 4.57 6.94 5.80
CA ILE A 76 5.53 7.30 6.87
C ILE A 76 6.39 8.49 6.44
N GLY A 77 6.82 8.53 5.18
CA GLY A 77 7.59 9.63 4.62
C GLY A 77 6.84 10.97 4.65
N LEU A 78 5.55 10.96 4.30
CA LEU A 78 4.64 12.10 4.42
C LEU A 78 4.50 12.60 5.85
N LEU A 79 4.35 11.68 6.83
CA LEU A 79 4.25 12.04 8.25
C LEU A 79 5.54 12.65 8.80
N LYS A 80 6.70 12.29 8.22
CA LYS A 80 8.00 12.88 8.56
C LYS A 80 8.31 14.16 7.78
N PHE A 81 7.38 14.67 6.97
CA PHE A 81 7.56 15.84 6.11
C PHE A 81 8.83 15.78 5.25
N ALA A 82 9.18 14.59 4.77
CA ALA A 82 10.42 14.42 4.02
C ALA A 82 10.21 14.72 2.52
N SER A 83 11.13 15.50 1.94
CA SER A 83 11.04 15.98 0.55
C SER A 83 10.97 14.85 -0.51
N TRP A 84 11.64 13.72 -0.28
CA TRP A 84 11.60 12.54 -1.15
C TRP A 84 10.21 11.87 -1.21
N SER A 85 9.41 12.02 -0.16
CA SER A 85 8.11 11.37 -0.04
C SER A 85 7.09 11.93 -1.03
N ARG A 86 7.29 13.17 -1.51
CA ARG A 86 6.43 13.78 -2.52
C ARG A 86 6.40 12.95 -3.80
N ILE A 87 7.58 12.68 -4.36
CA ILE A 87 7.71 11.99 -5.65
C ILE A 87 7.19 10.55 -5.52
N LEU A 88 7.56 9.86 -4.45
CA LEU A 88 7.08 8.50 -4.20
C LEU A 88 5.57 8.43 -4.08
N VAL A 89 4.96 9.33 -3.30
CA VAL A 89 3.52 9.25 -3.08
C VAL A 89 2.73 9.72 -4.29
N ILE A 90 3.29 10.59 -5.14
CA ILE A 90 2.69 10.88 -6.46
C ILE A 90 2.65 9.60 -7.31
N VAL A 91 3.76 8.86 -7.39
CA VAL A 91 3.80 7.59 -8.14
C VAL A 91 2.80 6.59 -7.55
N ILE A 92 2.78 6.43 -6.22
CA ILE A 92 1.83 5.54 -5.54
C ILE A 92 0.39 5.99 -5.78
N SER A 93 0.10 7.30 -5.73
CA SER A 93 -1.24 7.84 -6.00
C SER A 93 -1.73 7.52 -7.42
N VAL A 94 -0.83 7.52 -8.41
CA VAL A 94 -1.17 7.12 -9.79
C VAL A 94 -1.43 5.62 -9.87
N LEU A 95 -0.68 4.79 -9.13
CA LEU A 95 -0.96 3.35 -9.04
C LEU A 95 -2.29 3.08 -8.34
N ASP A 96 -2.59 3.82 -7.27
CA ASP A 96 -3.85 3.72 -6.53
C ASP A 96 -5.05 4.14 -7.38
N LEU A 97 -4.88 5.03 -8.38
CA LEU A 97 -5.95 5.38 -9.33
C LEU A 97 -6.53 4.15 -10.04
N LEU A 98 -5.71 3.13 -10.30
CA LEU A 98 -6.12 1.87 -10.94
C LEU A 98 -6.98 1.00 -10.01
N ASN A 99 -6.99 1.29 -8.70
CA ASN A 99 -7.62 0.49 -7.67
C ASN A 99 -8.95 1.14 -7.20
N VAL A 100 -10.03 0.91 -7.95
CA VAL A 100 -11.37 1.48 -7.69
C VAL A 100 -12.11 0.62 -6.65
N PRO A 101 -12.82 1.20 -5.64
CA PRO A 101 -13.13 2.62 -5.46
C PRO A 101 -12.20 3.38 -4.49
N PHE A 102 -11.59 2.69 -3.53
CA PHE A 102 -10.86 3.34 -2.44
C PHE A 102 -9.50 3.92 -2.89
N GLY A 103 -8.76 3.20 -3.73
CA GLY A 103 -7.48 3.68 -4.27
C GLY A 103 -7.67 4.90 -5.18
N THR A 104 -8.72 4.93 -5.99
CA THR A 104 -9.00 6.10 -6.84
C THR A 104 -9.30 7.35 -6.03
N ALA A 105 -10.11 7.24 -4.98
CA ALA A 105 -10.35 8.36 -4.07
C ALA A 105 -9.05 8.83 -3.40
N LEU A 106 -8.23 7.86 -2.94
CA LEU A 106 -6.95 8.12 -2.31
C LEU A 106 -5.96 8.81 -3.26
N GLY A 107 -5.86 8.32 -4.48
CA GLY A 107 -4.89 8.80 -5.46
C GLY A 107 -5.27 10.16 -6.03
N VAL A 108 -6.56 10.42 -6.26
CA VAL A 108 -7.05 11.77 -6.62
C VAL A 108 -6.78 12.75 -5.49
N TYR A 109 -7.10 12.38 -4.25
CA TYR A 109 -6.82 13.22 -3.07
C TYR A 109 -5.31 13.43 -2.87
N GLY A 110 -4.50 12.39 -3.07
CA GLY A 110 -3.05 12.43 -2.96
C GLY A 110 -2.42 13.35 -3.99
N LEU A 111 -2.79 13.21 -5.26
CA LEU A 111 -2.37 14.10 -6.33
C LEU A 111 -2.77 15.55 -6.04
N TRP A 112 -4.01 15.80 -5.58
CA TRP A 112 -4.46 17.15 -5.24
C TRP A 112 -3.69 17.77 -4.07
N VAL A 113 -3.38 16.99 -3.02
CA VAL A 113 -2.60 17.49 -1.87
C VAL A 113 -1.13 17.73 -2.26
N LEU A 114 -0.51 16.83 -3.04
CA LEU A 114 0.93 16.84 -3.34
C LEU A 114 1.34 17.77 -4.48
N THR A 115 0.41 18.12 -5.38
CA THR A 115 0.65 19.10 -6.45
C THR A 115 0.57 20.54 -5.95
N LYS A 116 0.04 20.77 -4.75
CA LYS A 116 -0.06 22.10 -4.17
C LYS A 116 1.30 22.70 -3.77
N PRO A 117 1.56 23.98 -4.08
CA PRO A 117 2.83 24.64 -3.75
C PRO A 117 3.04 24.79 -2.24
N GLU A 118 1.97 24.87 -1.44
CA GLU A 118 2.10 24.89 0.01
C GLU A 118 2.65 23.58 0.57
N THR A 119 2.27 22.44 -0.03
CA THR A 119 2.78 21.12 0.36
C THR A 119 4.26 20.99 0.00
N GLU A 120 4.67 21.51 -1.17
CA GLU A 120 6.08 21.59 -1.54
C GLU A 120 6.90 22.44 -0.55
N ALA A 121 6.38 23.59 -0.13
CA ALA A 121 7.04 24.44 0.86
C ALA A 121 7.17 23.73 2.23
N LEU A 122 6.12 23.04 2.66
CA LEU A 122 6.12 22.25 3.90
C LEU A 122 7.14 21.10 3.87
N LEU A 123 7.25 20.37 2.75
CA LEU A 123 8.16 19.23 2.60
C LEU A 123 9.62 19.65 2.32
N SER A 124 9.83 20.83 1.74
CA SER A 124 11.18 21.39 1.48
C SER A 124 11.73 22.23 2.63
N GLY A 125 10.97 22.40 3.72
CA GLY A 125 11.35 23.25 4.85
C GLY A 125 11.51 24.74 4.49
N ARG A 126 11.06 25.14 3.29
CA ARG A 126 11.10 26.54 2.84
C ARG A 126 9.87 27.26 3.38
N ARG A 127 10.07 28.36 4.12
CA ARG A 127 8.96 29.24 4.53
C ARG A 127 8.22 29.72 3.28
N TYR A 128 6.92 29.43 3.21
CA TYR A 128 6.04 29.95 2.17
C TYR A 128 6.00 31.47 2.28
N GLN A 129 6.78 32.19 1.47
CA GLN A 129 6.55 33.60 1.23
C GLN A 129 5.40 33.66 0.24
N ALA A 130 4.17 33.80 0.77
CA ALA A 130 3.07 34.27 -0.06
C ALA A 130 3.51 35.63 -0.60
N ALA A 131 3.84 35.68 -1.88
CA ALA A 131 4.11 36.92 -2.57
C ALA A 131 2.86 37.79 -2.37
N GLY A 132 3.01 38.83 -1.55
CA GLY A 132 1.99 39.84 -1.39
C GLY A 132 1.74 40.50 -2.74
N PHE A 133 0.47 40.54 -3.11
CA PHE A 133 -0.06 41.48 -4.09
C PHE A 133 -1.00 42.42 -3.35
#